data_AF-A0A8C0KQB4-F1
#
_entry.id   AF-A0A8C0KQB4-F1
#
_cell.length_a   1.000
_cell.length_b   1.000
_cell.length_c   1.000
_cell.angle_alpha   90.00
_cell.angle_beta   90.00
_cell.angle_gamma   90.00
#
_symmetry.space_group_name_H-M   'P 1'
#
loop_
_entity.id
_entity.type
_entity.pdbx_description
1 polymer ?
#
loop_
_entity_poly.entity_id
_entity_poly.type
_entity_poly.pdbx_seq_one_letter_code
_entity_poly.pdbx_strand_id
1 'polypeptide(L)'
;MSKVWINILSHHVFQTDTLGKQPVSRGFTKDKTLSSIFNIEMVKDKTAEEIRQIWQQYFAAKDTVYAVIPVSTNDCIYSSVYSCICFSQFLCALPRREGYEFFVGQWTGTELHFTALINIQTRGDAAASQLVLYHYPELKEEKGIVLMTAEMDPTFLNVAEAQCIANQVQLFYATDRKETYGLVETFNFRPNEFKYMSVIAELEQSGLGAELKCAQNQDKT
;
A
#
# COMPACT_ATOMS: atom_id res chain seq x y z
N MET A 1 -12.06 31.80 5.20
CA MET A 1 -10.95 31.93 4.23
C MET A 1 -10.15 30.63 4.27
N SER A 2 -10.71 29.57 3.67
CA SER A 2 -10.34 29.04 2.35
C SER A 2 -8.96 28.39 2.34
N LYS A 3 -8.92 27.07 2.57
CA LYS A 3 -7.81 26.20 2.13
C LYS A 3 -8.40 24.90 1.58
N VAL A 4 -8.72 25.01 0.29
CA VAL A 4 -8.53 24.02 -0.80
C VAL A 4 -8.72 22.56 -0.42
N TRP A 5 -9.90 22.05 -0.83
CA TRP A 5 -10.20 20.64 -1.00
C TRP A 5 -9.24 20.04 -2.05
N ILE A 6 -8.38 19.11 -1.63
CA ILE A 6 -7.61 18.26 -2.57
C ILE A 6 -8.49 17.05 -2.89
N ASN A 7 -9.10 17.12 -4.07
CA ASN A 7 -10.11 16.19 -4.56
C ASN A 7 -9.48 15.08 -5.41
N ILE A 8 -8.52 14.31 -4.84
CA ILE A 8 -7.85 13.21 -5.56
C ILE A 8 -8.06 11.82 -4.90
N LEU A 9 -8.71 11.72 -3.74
CA LEU A 9 -8.93 10.43 -3.08
C LEU A 9 -10.32 10.34 -2.46
N SER A 10 -11.29 9.83 -3.22
CA SER A 10 -12.56 9.35 -2.63
C SER A 10 -12.45 7.93 -2.05
N HIS A 11 -11.26 7.31 -2.04
CA HIS A 11 -11.01 6.01 -1.42
C HIS A 11 -10.13 6.18 -0.19
N HIS A 12 -10.76 6.11 0.96
CA HIS A 12 -10.12 6.35 2.24
C HIS A 12 -9.30 5.11 2.64
N VAL A 13 -7.96 5.24 2.65
CA VAL A 13 -7.09 4.38 3.45
C VAL A 13 -7.11 4.97 4.86
N PHE A 14 -7.45 4.15 5.87
CA PHE A 14 -7.66 4.62 7.23
C PHE A 14 -6.41 4.33 8.10
N GLN A 15 -6.04 5.29 8.95
CA GLN A 15 -5.02 5.16 10.01
C GLN A 15 -5.70 5.02 11.38
N THR A 16 -5.10 4.25 12.28
CA THR A 16 -5.43 4.24 13.72
C THR A 16 -4.35 4.98 14.50
N ASP A 17 -4.74 5.79 15.49
CA ASP A 17 -3.84 6.50 16.39
C ASP A 17 -4.05 6.00 17.84
N THR A 18 -2.92 5.72 18.52
CA THR A 18 -2.62 5.80 19.99
C THR A 18 -2.37 4.52 20.83
N LEU A 19 -1.23 4.64 21.56
CA LEU A 19 -0.80 4.15 22.90
C LEU A 19 -1.06 2.69 23.35
N GLY A 20 0.03 1.92 23.50
CA GLY A 20 0.18 0.88 24.54
C GLY A 20 0.69 -0.50 24.07
N LYS A 21 1.94 -0.82 24.42
CA LYS A 21 2.73 -2.03 24.03
C LYS A 21 2.09 -3.40 24.33
N GLN A 22 2.38 -4.40 23.48
CA GLN A 22 3.16 -5.62 23.83
C GLN A 22 3.72 -6.32 22.56
N PRO A 23 4.94 -6.90 22.59
CA PRO A 23 5.57 -7.50 21.42
C PRO A 23 5.19 -8.98 21.30
N VAL A 24 4.53 -9.36 20.20
CA VAL A 24 4.42 -10.76 19.81
C VAL A 24 5.32 -10.98 18.61
N SER A 25 6.41 -11.73 18.82
CA SER A 25 7.25 -12.22 17.73
C SER A 25 6.41 -13.08 16.79
N ARG A 26 6.45 -12.81 15.48
CA ARG A 26 6.11 -13.80 14.46
C ARG A 26 6.55 -13.28 13.09
N GLY A 27 7.49 -13.99 12.46
CA GLY A 27 7.73 -13.81 11.03
C GLY A 27 6.48 -14.17 10.22
N PHE A 28 6.45 -13.70 8.98
CA PHE A 28 5.32 -13.77 8.04
C PHE A 28 4.53 -15.08 8.15
N THR A 29 3.35 -15.03 8.78
CA THR A 29 2.54 -16.23 9.06
C THR A 29 1.75 -16.68 7.85
N LYS A 30 1.78 -17.99 7.60
CA LYS A 30 1.38 -18.65 6.33
C LYS A 30 -0.12 -18.93 6.14
N ASP A 31 -1.02 -18.36 6.94
CA ASP A 31 -2.46 -18.64 6.87
C ASP A 31 -3.28 -17.34 6.98
N LYS A 32 -3.35 -16.59 5.88
CA LYS A 32 -4.04 -15.29 5.79
C LYS A 32 -5.03 -15.23 4.62
N THR A 33 -5.74 -16.32 4.34
CA THR A 33 -6.87 -16.30 3.38
C THR A 33 -7.98 -15.40 3.91
N LEU A 34 -8.79 -14.78 3.04
CA LEU A 34 -9.93 -13.97 3.48
C LEU A 34 -10.82 -14.75 4.46
N SER A 35 -11.03 -16.04 4.20
CA SER A 35 -11.80 -16.95 5.06
C SER A 35 -11.25 -17.13 6.49
N SER A 36 -9.95 -16.91 6.71
CA SER A 36 -9.31 -16.98 8.03
C SER A 36 -9.49 -15.70 8.85
N ILE A 37 -9.68 -14.56 8.17
CA ILE A 37 -9.86 -13.23 8.77
C ILE A 37 -11.34 -12.88 8.89
N PHE A 38 -12.14 -13.39 7.95
CA PHE A 38 -13.50 -12.98 7.68
C PHE A 38 -14.34 -14.20 7.34
N ASN A 39 -15.43 -14.42 8.07
CA ASN A 39 -16.36 -15.48 7.70
C ASN A 39 -17.16 -15.03 6.46
N ILE A 40 -16.74 -15.49 5.29
CA ILE A 40 -17.35 -15.16 3.99
C ILE A 40 -18.85 -15.46 3.99
N GLU A 41 -19.32 -16.47 4.73
CA GLU A 41 -20.75 -16.80 4.83
C GLU A 41 -21.56 -15.72 5.54
N MET A 42 -20.97 -14.98 6.50
CA MET A 42 -21.67 -13.92 7.24
C MET A 42 -21.84 -12.62 6.42
N VAL A 43 -21.14 -12.50 5.29
CA VAL A 43 -21.14 -11.29 4.46
C VAL A 43 -21.76 -11.47 3.09
N LYS A 44 -22.13 -12.71 2.72
CA LYS A 44 -22.88 -12.99 1.48
C LYS A 44 -24.15 -12.15 1.36
N ASP A 45 -24.90 -12.01 2.46
CA ASP A 45 -26.17 -11.26 2.48
C ASP A 45 -26.00 -9.76 2.75
N LYS A 46 -24.77 -9.30 2.95
CA LYS A 46 -24.48 -7.90 3.29
C LYS A 46 -24.20 -7.05 2.05
N THR A 47 -24.50 -5.77 2.17
CA THR A 47 -24.15 -4.75 1.17
C THR A 47 -22.67 -4.39 1.26
N ALA A 48 -22.12 -3.82 0.19
CA ALA A 48 -20.71 -3.37 0.16
C ALA A 48 -20.37 -2.38 1.29
N GLU A 49 -21.32 -1.51 1.66
CA GLU A 49 -21.14 -0.52 2.73
C GLU A 49 -21.13 -1.17 4.11
N GLU A 50 -21.99 -2.16 4.36
CA GLU A 50 -21.95 -2.93 5.62
C GLU A 50 -20.65 -3.73 5.75
N ILE A 51 -20.18 -4.34 4.66
CA ILE A 51 -18.91 -5.06 4.64
C ILE A 51 -17.76 -4.09 4.97
N ARG A 52 -17.80 -2.87 4.43
CA ARG A 52 -16.83 -1.82 4.74
C ARG A 52 -16.82 -1.47 6.23
N GLN A 53 -17.99 -1.30 6.84
CA GLN A 53 -18.08 -1.00 8.27
C GLN A 53 -17.53 -2.14 9.13
N ILE A 54 -17.83 -3.40 8.79
CA ILE A 54 -17.31 -4.55 9.53
C ILE A 54 -15.78 -4.63 9.39
N TRP A 55 -15.26 -4.42 8.18
CA TRP A 55 -13.82 -4.40 7.93
C TRP A 55 -13.13 -3.29 8.73
N GLN A 56 -13.69 -2.09 8.74
CA GLN A 56 -13.22 -0.97 9.56
C GLN A 56 -13.23 -1.32 11.05
N GLN A 57 -14.32 -1.88 11.57
CA GLN A 57 -14.42 -2.24 13.00
C GLN A 57 -13.42 -3.33 13.39
N TYR A 58 -13.19 -4.31 12.52
CA TYR A 58 -12.25 -5.41 12.79
C TYR A 58 -10.80 -4.94 12.90
N PHE A 59 -10.41 -3.94 12.09
CA PHE A 59 -9.07 -3.36 12.12
C PHE A 59 -8.94 -2.10 12.97
N ALA A 60 -10.05 -1.55 13.50
CA ALA A 60 -10.04 -0.33 14.32
C ALA A 60 -9.11 -0.40 15.54
N ALA A 61 -8.90 -1.59 16.10
CA ALA A 61 -8.02 -1.82 17.25
C ALA A 61 -6.65 -2.42 16.87
N LYS A 62 -6.32 -2.50 15.58
CA LYS A 62 -5.09 -3.10 15.09
C LYS A 62 -4.18 -2.02 14.50
N ASP A 63 -2.90 -2.06 14.84
CA ASP A 63 -1.87 -1.21 14.25
C ASP A 63 -1.50 -1.73 12.85
N THR A 64 -2.42 -1.63 11.90
CA THR A 64 -2.18 -2.04 10.51
C THR A 64 -2.97 -1.19 9.52
N VAL A 65 -2.46 -1.14 8.29
CA VAL A 65 -3.13 -0.51 7.17
C VAL A 65 -4.21 -1.44 6.62
N TYR A 66 -5.37 -0.89 6.31
CA TYR A 66 -6.44 -1.61 5.67
C TYR A 66 -7.24 -0.70 4.74
N ALA A 67 -7.86 -1.30 3.72
CA ALA A 67 -8.68 -0.58 2.76
C ALA A 67 -9.82 -1.44 2.21
N VAL A 68 -10.87 -0.76 1.75
CA VAL A 68 -11.94 -1.34 0.93
C VAL A 68 -11.93 -0.59 -0.39
N ILE A 69 -11.58 -1.30 -1.46
CA ILE A 69 -11.27 -0.72 -2.78
C ILE A 69 -12.41 -1.07 -3.74
N PRO A 70 -13.24 -0.10 -4.16
CA PRO A 70 -14.31 -0.31 -5.13
C PRO A 70 -13.78 -0.64 -6.51
N VAL A 71 -14.50 -1.50 -7.24
CA VAL A 71 -14.13 -1.98 -8.58
C VAL A 71 -14.12 -0.88 -9.63
N SER A 72 -14.93 0.17 -9.48
CA SER A 72 -14.88 1.36 -10.35
C SER A 72 -13.51 2.05 -10.36
N THR A 73 -12.69 1.83 -9.34
CA THR A 73 -11.30 2.32 -9.18
C THR A 73 -10.28 1.23 -9.47
N ASN A 74 -10.73 -0.03 -9.48
CA ASN A 74 -9.94 -1.25 -9.54
C ASN A 74 -9.92 -1.88 -10.93
N ASP A 75 -10.80 -1.47 -11.86
CA ASP A 75 -10.73 -1.92 -13.24
C ASP A 75 -9.44 -1.44 -13.90
N CYS A 76 -8.89 -0.28 -13.53
CA CYS A 76 -7.55 0.14 -13.96
C CYS A 76 -6.43 -0.66 -13.30
N ILE A 77 -6.44 -0.88 -11.97
CA ILE A 77 -5.37 -1.62 -11.27
C ILE A 77 -5.33 -3.08 -11.73
N TYR A 78 -6.46 -3.77 -11.68
CA TYR A 78 -6.51 -5.19 -12.04
C TYR A 78 -6.43 -5.43 -13.55
N SER A 79 -6.92 -4.53 -14.42
CA SER A 79 -6.64 -4.65 -15.86
C SER A 79 -5.15 -4.45 -16.15
N SER A 80 -4.48 -3.50 -15.47
CA SER A 80 -3.05 -3.24 -15.65
C SER A 80 -2.16 -4.35 -15.05
N VAL A 81 -2.56 -4.91 -13.90
CA VAL A 81 -1.85 -5.99 -13.20
C VAL A 81 -2.12 -7.36 -13.85
N TYR A 82 -3.34 -7.67 -14.30
CA TYR A 82 -3.65 -8.93 -14.98
C TYR A 82 -3.32 -8.93 -16.48
N SER A 83 -3.38 -7.80 -17.19
CA SER A 83 -2.95 -7.75 -18.60
C SER A 83 -1.44 -7.81 -18.74
N CYS A 84 -0.68 -7.54 -17.67
CA CYS A 84 0.76 -7.74 -17.68
C CYS A 84 1.23 -8.43 -16.40
N ILE A 85 1.26 -9.74 -16.51
CA ILE A 85 2.10 -10.65 -15.73
C ILE A 85 3.61 -10.26 -15.81
N CYS A 86 3.96 -9.25 -16.61
CA CYS A 86 5.30 -8.68 -16.79
C CYS A 86 5.61 -7.44 -15.91
N PHE A 87 4.66 -6.84 -15.16
CA PHE A 87 4.87 -5.61 -14.35
C PHE A 87 5.00 -5.86 -12.84
N SER A 88 5.64 -6.97 -12.47
CA SER A 88 5.60 -7.49 -11.11
C SER A 88 6.47 -6.71 -10.11
N GLN A 89 7.25 -5.70 -10.51
CA GLN A 89 8.12 -4.96 -9.60
C GLN A 89 8.07 -3.44 -9.81
N PHE A 90 8.07 -2.67 -8.71
CA PHE A 90 8.19 -1.21 -8.79
C PHE A 90 8.85 -0.61 -7.55
N LEU A 91 9.42 0.58 -7.73
CA LEU A 91 10.16 1.32 -6.71
C LEU A 91 9.27 2.39 -6.06
N CYS A 92 9.07 2.30 -4.75
CA CYS A 92 8.39 3.32 -3.95
C CYS A 92 9.41 4.12 -3.13
N ALA A 93 9.16 5.41 -2.94
CA ALA A 93 10.01 6.29 -2.16
C ALA A 93 9.31 6.60 -0.82
N LEU A 94 9.99 6.35 0.29
CA LEU A 94 9.53 6.67 1.63
C LEU A 94 10.30 7.91 2.13
N PRO A 95 9.62 9.04 2.41
CA PRO A 95 10.28 10.20 3.00
C PRO A 95 10.85 9.86 4.37
N ARG A 96 12.14 10.17 4.57
CA ARG A 96 12.82 10.10 5.87
C ARG A 96 13.36 11.50 6.22
N ARG A 97 13.93 11.64 7.41
CA ARG A 97 14.40 12.95 7.92
C ARG A 97 15.43 13.58 6.99
N GLU A 98 16.33 12.75 6.46
CA GLU A 98 17.41 13.15 5.56
C GLU A 98 17.27 12.37 4.24
N GLY A 99 16.37 12.86 3.39
CA GLY A 99 16.15 12.32 2.05
C GLY A 99 15.06 11.26 1.97
N TYR A 100 15.33 10.21 1.22
CA TYR A 100 14.36 9.17 0.89
C TYR A 100 14.97 7.79 1.06
N GLU A 101 14.18 6.88 1.63
CA GLU A 101 14.45 5.45 1.59
C GLU A 101 13.62 4.82 0.47
N PHE A 102 14.20 3.87 -0.27
CA PHE A 102 13.48 3.21 -1.35
C PHE A 102 13.08 1.79 -0.98
N PHE A 103 11.85 1.42 -1.34
CA PHE A 103 11.31 0.08 -1.21
C PHE A 103 10.97 -0.48 -2.60
N VAL A 104 11.38 -1.71 -2.87
CA VAL A 104 10.96 -2.45 -4.05
C VAL A 104 9.74 -3.26 -3.68
N GLY A 105 8.60 -2.94 -4.30
CA GLY A 105 7.38 -3.73 -4.23
C GLY A 105 7.42 -4.82 -5.30
N GLN A 106 7.17 -6.07 -4.91
CA GLN A 106 7.09 -7.22 -5.80
C GLN A 106 5.78 -7.97 -5.62
N TRP A 107 5.03 -8.17 -6.71
CA TRP A 107 3.81 -8.95 -6.72
C TRP A 107 4.12 -10.45 -6.70
N THR A 108 3.44 -11.18 -5.82
CA THR A 108 3.41 -12.65 -5.76
C THR A 108 1.96 -13.09 -5.63
N GLY A 109 1.31 -13.41 -6.75
CA GLY A 109 -0.13 -13.69 -6.76
C GLY A 109 -0.94 -12.43 -6.40
N THR A 110 -1.69 -12.48 -5.31
CA THR A 110 -2.47 -11.33 -4.79
C THR A 110 -1.75 -10.56 -3.68
N GLU A 111 -0.52 -10.94 -3.36
CA GLU A 111 0.30 -10.36 -2.31
C GLU A 111 1.33 -9.40 -2.92
N LEU A 112 1.51 -8.22 -2.33
CA LEU A 112 2.52 -7.25 -2.74
C LEU A 112 3.56 -7.10 -1.63
N HIS A 113 4.76 -7.62 -1.88
CA HIS A 113 5.86 -7.67 -0.94
C HIS A 113 6.79 -6.48 -1.13
N PHE A 114 6.98 -5.69 -0.08
CA PHE A 114 7.91 -4.58 -0.06
C PHE A 114 9.16 -4.93 0.73
N THR A 115 10.30 -4.71 0.08
CA THR A 115 11.62 -4.89 0.68
C THR A 115 12.45 -3.64 0.40
N ALA A 116 13.10 -3.09 1.43
CA ALA A 116 13.98 -1.95 1.30
C ALA A 116 15.12 -2.27 0.34
N LEU A 117 15.40 -1.36 -0.59
CA LEU A 117 16.40 -1.53 -1.63
C LEU A 117 17.79 -1.82 -1.03
N ILE A 118 18.12 -1.19 0.10
CA ILE A 118 19.38 -1.43 0.82
C ILE A 118 19.50 -2.88 1.33
N ASN A 119 18.38 -3.49 1.75
CA ASN A 119 18.38 -4.88 2.21
C ASN A 119 18.57 -5.85 1.05
N ILE A 120 17.97 -5.55 -0.11
CA ILE A 120 18.19 -6.33 -1.34
C ILE A 120 19.65 -6.23 -1.77
N GLN A 121 20.24 -5.04 -1.76
CA GLN A 121 21.63 -4.83 -2.17
C GLN A 121 22.64 -5.52 -1.24
N THR A 122 22.33 -5.61 0.06
CA THR A 122 23.23 -6.21 1.06
C THR A 122 23.04 -7.72 1.26
N ARG A 123 21.82 -8.24 1.06
CA ARG A 123 21.45 -9.64 1.36
C ARG A 123 20.97 -10.46 0.16
N GLY A 124 20.76 -9.82 -1.00
CA GLY A 124 20.23 -10.46 -2.20
C GLY A 124 18.86 -11.09 -1.96
N ASP A 125 18.66 -12.29 -2.51
CA ASP A 125 17.40 -13.03 -2.46
C ASP A 125 16.96 -13.46 -1.05
N ALA A 126 17.85 -13.36 -0.06
CA ALA A 126 17.53 -13.64 1.35
C ALA A 126 16.94 -12.42 2.09
N ALA A 127 16.74 -11.29 1.42
CA ALA A 127 16.16 -10.10 2.03
C ALA A 127 14.67 -10.34 2.35
N ALA A 128 14.33 -10.37 3.63
CA ALA A 128 12.96 -10.47 4.08
C ALA A 128 12.17 -9.21 3.73
N SER A 129 10.90 -9.38 3.33
CA SER A 129 9.96 -8.27 3.20
C SER A 129 9.82 -7.55 4.54
N GLN A 130 9.53 -6.25 4.50
CA GLN A 130 9.23 -5.43 5.68
C GLN A 130 7.77 -4.99 5.73
N LEU A 131 7.10 -5.04 4.58
CA LEU A 131 5.67 -4.79 4.44
C LEU A 131 5.11 -5.73 3.39
N VAL A 132 3.95 -6.31 3.65
CA VAL A 132 3.20 -7.13 2.69
C VAL A 132 1.77 -6.61 2.64
N LEU A 133 1.26 -6.30 1.46
CA LEU A 133 -0.14 -5.95 1.24
C LEU A 133 -0.87 -7.16 0.67
N TYR A 134 -1.89 -7.62 1.39
CA TYR A 134 -2.76 -8.71 0.97
C TYR A 134 -4.00 -8.15 0.30
N HIS A 135 -4.24 -8.54 -0.96
CA HIS A 135 -5.47 -8.20 -1.67
C HIS A 135 -6.40 -9.41 -1.72
N TYR A 136 -7.67 -9.17 -1.41
CA TYR A 136 -8.73 -10.17 -1.34
C TYR A 136 -9.79 -9.86 -2.41
N PRO A 137 -9.67 -10.44 -3.62
CA PRO A 137 -10.56 -10.18 -4.75
C PRO A 137 -11.88 -10.97 -4.70
N GLU A 138 -12.14 -11.77 -3.66
CA GLU A 138 -13.27 -12.70 -3.59
C GLU A 138 -14.64 -12.01 -3.69
N LEU A 139 -14.74 -10.75 -3.25
CA LEU A 139 -15.97 -9.95 -3.29
C LEU A 139 -16.09 -9.06 -4.54
N LYS A 140 -15.13 -9.17 -5.47
CA LYS A 140 -15.03 -8.31 -6.65
C LYS A 140 -16.25 -8.44 -7.56
N GLU A 141 -16.60 -9.67 -7.94
CA GLU A 141 -17.68 -9.93 -8.91
C GLU A 141 -19.07 -9.70 -8.31
N GLU A 142 -19.28 -10.14 -7.06
CA GLU A 142 -20.60 -10.09 -6.42
C GLU A 142 -20.94 -8.71 -5.84
N LYS A 143 -19.95 -8.01 -5.27
CA LYS A 143 -20.17 -6.79 -4.47
C LYS A 143 -19.42 -5.58 -5.03
N GLY A 144 -18.61 -5.75 -6.08
CA GLY A 144 -17.85 -4.64 -6.66
C GLY A 144 -16.80 -4.07 -5.72
N ILE A 145 -16.26 -4.86 -4.78
CA ILE A 145 -15.24 -4.41 -3.83
C ILE A 145 -14.11 -5.43 -3.69
N VAL A 146 -12.91 -4.94 -3.39
CA VAL A 146 -11.73 -5.74 -3.02
C VAL A 146 -11.27 -5.28 -1.64
N LEU A 147 -11.06 -6.23 -0.74
CA LEU A 147 -10.55 -5.92 0.59
C LEU A 147 -9.02 -5.96 0.57
N MET A 148 -8.39 -5.10 1.36
CA MET A 148 -6.94 -5.09 1.51
C MET A 148 -6.56 -4.88 2.97
N THR A 149 -5.50 -5.56 3.39
CA THR A 149 -4.83 -5.36 4.68
C THR A 149 -3.32 -5.48 4.52
N ALA A 150 -2.58 -4.92 5.47
CA ALA A 150 -1.14 -5.00 5.52
C ALA A 150 -0.65 -5.91 6.66
N GLU A 151 0.52 -6.48 6.46
CA GLU A 151 1.38 -6.98 7.53
C GLU A 151 2.71 -6.23 7.43
N MET A 152 3.15 -5.62 8.52
CA MET A 152 4.36 -4.82 8.55
C MET A 152 5.25 -5.26 9.69
N ASP A 153 6.56 -5.13 9.50
CA ASP A 153 7.54 -5.27 10.57
C ASP A 153 7.64 -3.93 11.33
N PRO A 154 7.11 -3.86 12.58
CA PRO A 154 7.06 -2.62 13.34
C PRO A 154 8.46 -2.14 13.78
N THR A 155 9.51 -2.95 13.59
CA THR A 155 10.89 -2.53 13.84
C THR A 155 11.47 -1.67 12.72
N PHE A 156 10.86 -1.69 11.52
CA PHE A 156 11.32 -0.95 10.34
C PHE A 156 10.34 0.11 9.84
N LEU A 157 9.04 -0.12 10.00
CA LEU A 157 7.97 0.72 9.47
C LEU A 157 6.91 0.98 10.54
N ASN A 158 6.45 2.23 10.62
CA ASN A 158 5.22 2.56 11.35
C ASN A 158 3.99 2.54 10.41
N VAL A 159 2.79 2.67 10.99
CA VAL A 159 1.53 2.61 10.23
C VAL A 159 1.46 3.71 9.16
N ALA A 160 1.86 4.94 9.49
CA ALA A 160 1.80 6.07 8.55
C ALA A 160 2.79 5.89 7.37
N GLU A 161 3.95 5.29 7.63
CA GLU A 161 4.94 4.94 6.60
C GLU A 161 4.43 3.82 5.70
N ALA A 162 3.86 2.75 6.28
CA ALA A 162 3.22 1.68 5.53
C ALA A 162 2.06 2.21 4.67
N GLN A 163 1.27 3.13 5.20
CA GLN A 163 0.18 3.77 4.48
C GLN A 163 0.70 4.65 3.33
N CYS A 164 1.80 5.38 3.54
CA CYS A 164 2.44 6.14 2.47
C CYS A 164 2.88 5.24 1.31
N ILE A 165 3.47 4.08 1.61
CA ILE A 165 3.84 3.09 0.58
C ILE A 165 2.58 2.53 -0.11
N ALA A 166 1.55 2.16 0.64
CA ALA A 166 0.30 1.64 0.07
C ALA A 166 -0.41 2.66 -0.84
N ASN A 167 -0.40 3.95 -0.47
CA ASN A 167 -0.97 5.01 -1.29
C ASN A 167 -0.17 5.24 -2.59
N GLN A 168 1.15 5.06 -2.55
CA GLN A 168 1.97 5.10 -3.77
C GLN A 168 1.58 4.00 -4.74
N VAL A 169 1.25 2.79 -4.27
CA VAL A 169 0.74 1.72 -5.17
C VAL A 169 -0.50 2.19 -5.92
N GLN A 170 -1.44 2.84 -5.22
CA GLN A 170 -2.61 3.42 -5.88
C GLN A 170 -2.21 4.55 -6.83
N LEU A 171 -1.29 5.42 -6.45
CA LEU A 171 -0.82 6.49 -7.33
C LEU A 171 -0.20 5.97 -8.63
N PHE A 172 0.63 4.93 -8.57
CA PHE A 172 1.38 4.45 -9.74
C PHE A 172 0.62 3.42 -10.58
N TYR A 173 -0.25 2.61 -9.97
CA TYR A 173 -0.98 1.54 -10.66
C TYR A 173 -2.47 1.83 -10.89
N ALA A 174 -3.07 2.81 -10.19
CA ALA A 174 -4.51 3.08 -10.21
C ALA A 174 -4.91 4.43 -10.83
N THR A 175 -3.96 5.17 -11.38
CA THR A 175 -4.24 6.50 -11.95
C THR A 175 -4.32 6.44 -13.48
N ASP A 176 -5.23 7.23 -14.05
CA ASP A 176 -5.37 7.41 -15.50
C ASP A 176 -4.27 8.29 -16.11
N ARG A 177 -3.36 8.82 -15.29
CA ARG A 177 -2.20 9.60 -15.75
C ARG A 177 -1.13 8.66 -16.32
N LYS A 178 -0.90 8.78 -17.63
CA LYS A 178 0.08 7.99 -18.38
C LYS A 178 1.50 8.19 -17.89
N GLU A 179 1.82 9.38 -17.36
CA GLU A 179 3.16 9.73 -16.89
C GLU A 179 3.58 8.88 -15.69
N THR A 180 2.67 8.68 -14.74
CA THR A 180 2.89 7.86 -13.53
C THR A 180 3.00 6.38 -13.85
N TYR A 181 2.09 5.84 -14.65
CA TYR A 181 2.17 4.43 -15.05
C TYR A 181 3.38 4.17 -15.95
N GLY A 182 3.74 5.14 -16.81
CA GLY A 182 4.94 5.08 -17.64
C GLY A 182 6.24 4.92 -16.85
N LEU A 183 6.30 5.37 -15.59
CA LEU A 183 7.45 5.08 -14.72
C LEU A 183 7.53 3.60 -14.35
N VAL A 184 6.40 2.95 -14.10
CA VAL A 184 6.32 1.50 -13.85
C VAL A 184 6.76 0.73 -15.10
N GLU A 185 6.28 1.14 -16.27
CA GLU A 185 6.68 0.51 -17.54
C GLU A 185 8.17 0.69 -17.82
N THR A 186 8.70 1.90 -17.61
CA THR A 186 10.13 2.20 -17.82
C THR A 186 10.99 1.40 -16.86
N PHE A 187 10.59 1.26 -15.59
CA PHE A 187 11.33 0.47 -14.61
C PHE A 187 11.46 -1.00 -15.05
N ASN A 188 10.37 -1.60 -15.54
CA ASN A 188 10.34 -3.02 -15.90
C ASN A 188 10.93 -3.31 -17.29
N PHE A 189 10.71 -2.46 -18.29
CA PHE A 189 11.11 -2.72 -19.68
C PHE A 189 12.36 -1.97 -20.14
N ARG A 190 12.65 -0.81 -19.55
CA ARG A 190 13.78 0.04 -19.93
C ARG A 190 14.51 0.56 -18.68
N PRO A 191 15.05 -0.33 -17.83
CA PRO A 191 15.66 0.07 -16.56
C PRO A 191 16.82 1.06 -16.75
N ASN A 192 17.50 1.03 -17.89
CA ASN A 192 18.57 1.99 -18.24
C ASN A 192 18.06 3.44 -18.45
N GLU A 193 16.78 3.61 -18.77
CA GLU A 193 16.13 4.92 -18.95
C GLU A 193 15.41 5.38 -17.67
N PHE A 194 15.27 4.50 -16.68
CA PHE A 194 14.55 4.78 -15.46
C PHE A 194 15.26 5.81 -14.59
N LYS A 195 14.48 6.77 -14.06
CA LYS A 195 14.96 7.85 -13.20
C LYS A 195 14.21 7.84 -11.88
N TYR A 196 14.87 7.40 -10.80
CA TYR A 196 14.27 7.39 -9.47
C TYR A 196 13.84 8.79 -8.99
N MET A 197 14.50 9.85 -9.46
CA MET A 197 14.11 11.24 -9.16
C MET A 197 12.71 11.58 -9.65
N SER A 198 12.24 10.95 -10.74
CA SER A 198 10.88 11.13 -11.22
C SER A 198 9.86 10.52 -10.26
N VAL A 199 10.19 9.40 -9.59
CA VAL A 199 9.33 8.81 -8.55
C VAL A 199 9.18 9.76 -7.37
N ILE A 200 10.28 10.39 -6.92
CA ILE A 200 10.24 11.39 -5.86
C ILE A 200 9.40 12.60 -6.27
N ALA A 201 9.57 13.10 -7.50
CA ALA A 201 8.82 14.26 -7.98
C ALA A 201 7.31 13.99 -8.02
N GLU A 202 6.90 12.80 -8.49
CA GLU A 202 5.49 12.39 -8.47
C GLU A 202 4.94 12.26 -7.05
N LEU A 203 5.73 11.69 -6.14
CA LEU A 203 5.37 11.60 -4.72
C LEU A 203 5.14 13.00 -4.13
N GLU A 204 6.09 13.92 -4.31
CA GLU A 204 5.98 15.29 -3.78
C GLU A 204 4.82 16.06 -4.40
N GLN A 205 4.59 15.91 -5.71
CA GLN A 205 3.48 16.54 -6.41
C GLN A 205 2.12 16.03 -5.92
N SER A 206 2.02 14.73 -5.60
CA SER A 206 0.81 14.13 -5.06
C SER A 206 0.53 14.54 -3.60
N GLY A 207 1.52 15.08 -2.89
CA GLY A 207 1.44 15.42 -1.47
C GLY A 207 1.49 14.20 -0.53
N LEU A 208 1.62 12.98 -1.06
CA LEU A 208 1.75 11.77 -0.26
C LEU A 208 3.03 11.82 0.59
N GLY A 209 2.89 11.52 1.89
CA GLY A 209 4.02 11.53 2.83
C GLY A 209 4.48 12.93 3.27
N ALA A 210 3.77 14.00 2.93
CA ALA A 210 4.06 15.35 3.43
C ALA A 210 4.02 15.43 4.97
N GLU A 211 3.08 14.72 5.58
CA GLU A 211 2.92 14.65 7.04
C GLU A 211 4.09 13.94 7.72
N LEU A 212 4.68 12.92 7.07
CA LEU A 212 5.86 12.22 7.56
C LEU A 212 7.08 13.15 7.65
N LYS A 213 7.24 14.04 6.67
CA LYS A 213 8.31 15.08 6.70
C LYS A 213 8.08 16.10 7.82
N CYS A 214 6.82 16.47 8.10
CA CYS A 214 6.48 17.44 9.15
C CYS A 214 6.67 16.87 10.56
N ALA A 215 6.20 15.66 10.82
CA ALA A 215 6.29 15.01 12.13
C ALA A 215 7.75 14.82 12.57
N GLN A 216 8.63 14.47 11.63
CA GLN A 216 10.07 14.28 11.90
C GLN A 216 10.83 15.58 12.20
N ASN A 217 10.26 16.74 11.85
CA ASN A 217 10.85 18.05 12.14
C ASN A 217 10.43 18.62 13.51
N GLN A 218 9.33 18.12 14.10
CA GLN A 218 8.79 18.63 15.37
C GLN A 218 9.42 17.99 16.62
N ASP A 219 10.04 16.81 16.49
CA ASP A 219 10.73 16.09 17.60
C ASP A 219 12.05 16.75 18.04
N LYS A 220 12.16 18.06 17.83
CA LYS A 220 13.33 18.92 18.10
C LYS A 220 13.02 20.11 19.02
N THR A 221 11.82 20.17 19.60
CA THR A 221 11.42 21.23 20.54
C THR A 221 11.00 20.61 21.86
#